data_AF-A0A1H6Z3C3-F1
#
_entry.id   AF-A0A1H6Z3C3-F1
#
_cell.length_a   1.000
_cell.length_b   1.000
_cell.length_c   1.000
_cell.angle_alpha   90.00
_cell.angle_beta   90.00
_cell.angle_gamma   90.00
#
_symmetry.space_group_name_H-M   'P 1'
#
loop_
_entity.id
_entity.type
_entity.pdbx_description
1 polymer ?
#
loop_
_entity_poly.entity_id
_entity_poly.type
_entity_poly.pdbx_seq_one_letter_code
_entity_poly.pdbx_strand_id
1 'polypeptide(L)'
;MKASEIVWHNEESVRFMQSLSKLSEEEWRRPLGPGKWTIAEVAGHFAPWDRFILERRLPYLIVGDPMPEGPGADELNAGSARNSRERSRDETIDEFVSVRRQLITALRDLPDGDWSRDFQIGKSRMTLGHYFAGMIEHDEHHFRQIRQALESE
;
A
#
# COMPACT_ATOMS: atom_id res chain seq x y z
N MET A 1 10.78 12.53 5.74
CA MET A 1 10.54 12.67 4.29
C MET A 1 9.56 13.80 4.05
N LYS A 2 9.69 14.57 2.97
CA LYS A 2 8.80 15.69 2.65
C LYS A 2 7.48 15.19 2.05
N ALA A 3 6.40 15.95 2.25
CA ALA A 3 5.08 15.65 1.68
C ALA A 3 5.12 15.41 0.16
N SER A 4 5.89 16.23 -0.57
CA SER A 4 6.05 16.13 -2.02
C SER A 4 6.67 14.81 -2.47
N GLU A 5 7.65 14.27 -1.72
CA GLU A 5 8.30 13.00 -2.03
C GLU A 5 7.32 11.84 -1.82
N ILE A 6 6.51 11.93 -0.76
CA ILE A 6 5.51 10.92 -0.43
C ILE A 6 4.39 10.89 -1.47
N VAL A 7 3.85 12.05 -1.83
CA VAL A 7 2.84 12.17 -2.88
C VAL A 7 3.39 11.68 -4.21
N TRP A 8 4.64 12.04 -4.55
CA TRP A 8 5.28 11.60 -5.79
C TRP A 8 5.41 10.07 -5.87
N HIS A 9 5.91 9.41 -4.82
CA HIS A 9 5.99 7.94 -4.80
C HIS A 9 4.62 7.29 -4.99
N ASN A 10 3.58 7.81 -4.33
CA ASN A 10 2.24 7.25 -4.45
C ASN A 10 1.63 7.44 -5.85
N GLU A 11 2.00 8.49 -6.60
CA GLU A 11 1.62 8.61 -8.01
C GLU A 11 2.40 7.62 -8.88
N GLU A 12 3.68 7.39 -8.59
CA GLU A 12 4.48 6.40 -9.31
C GLU A 12 4.05 4.96 -9.01
N SER A 13 3.55 4.68 -7.80
CA SER A 13 2.98 3.38 -7.44
C SER A 13 1.71 3.08 -8.24
N VAL A 14 0.88 4.08 -8.51
CA VAL A 14 -0.27 4.00 -9.44
C VAL A 14 0.21 3.61 -10.84
N ARG A 15 1.23 4.30 -11.37
CA ARG A 15 1.78 3.97 -12.70
C ARG A 15 2.35 2.57 -12.75
N PHE A 16 3.09 2.17 -11.71
CA PHE A 16 3.66 0.83 -11.60
C PHE A 16 2.55 -0.23 -11.61
N MET A 17 1.52 -0.08 -10.78
CA MET A 17 0.42 -1.05 -10.73
C MET A 17 -0.32 -1.13 -12.07
N GLN A 18 -0.60 0.00 -12.71
CA GLN A 18 -1.21 0.03 -14.04
C GLN A 18 -0.35 -0.64 -15.10
N SER A 19 0.98 -0.60 -14.99
CA SER A 19 1.87 -1.27 -15.95
C SER A 19 1.71 -2.80 -15.94
N LEU A 20 1.25 -3.37 -14.81
CA LEU A 20 1.01 -4.80 -14.66
C LEU A 20 -0.20 -5.29 -15.46
N SER A 21 -1.08 -4.39 -15.94
CA SER A 21 -2.21 -4.75 -16.82
C SER A 21 -1.80 -5.46 -18.11
N LYS A 22 -0.52 -5.38 -18.48
CA LYS A 22 0.05 -6.02 -19.68
C LYS A 22 0.48 -7.47 -19.47
N LEU A 23 0.53 -7.94 -18.22
CA LEU A 23 0.94 -9.30 -17.91
C LEU A 23 -0.04 -10.31 -18.54
N SER A 24 0.41 -11.52 -18.80
CA SER A 24 -0.48 -12.66 -19.01
C SER A 24 -1.10 -13.12 -17.68
N GLU A 25 -2.14 -13.96 -17.73
CA GLU A 25 -2.64 -14.59 -16.50
C GLU A 25 -1.57 -15.49 -15.86
N GLU A 26 -0.72 -16.16 -16.65
CA GLU A 26 0.36 -16.98 -16.11
C GLU A 26 1.38 -16.15 -15.32
N GLU A 27 1.82 -15.01 -15.88
CA GLU A 27 2.70 -14.07 -15.17
C GLU A 27 2.02 -13.48 -13.93
N TRP A 28 0.76 -13.07 -14.04
CA TRP A 28 -0.01 -12.53 -12.91
C TRP A 28 -0.14 -13.52 -11.75
N ARG A 29 -0.27 -14.81 -12.06
CA ARG A 29 -0.32 -15.91 -11.09
C ARG A 29 1.06 -16.48 -10.73
N ARG A 30 2.15 -15.90 -11.23
CA ARG A 30 3.51 -16.34 -10.93
C ARG A 30 3.87 -16.09 -9.47
N PRO A 31 4.35 -17.10 -8.71
CA PRO A 31 4.91 -16.90 -7.38
C PRO A 31 6.16 -16.00 -7.42
N LEU A 32 6.32 -15.14 -6.41
CA LEU A 32 7.53 -14.34 -6.22
C LEU A 32 8.76 -15.16 -5.81
N GLY A 33 8.57 -16.47 -5.62
CA GLY A 33 9.59 -17.45 -5.25
C GLY A 33 8.95 -18.70 -4.64
N PRO A 34 9.75 -19.74 -4.35
CA PRO A 34 9.25 -20.97 -3.76
C PRO A 34 8.51 -20.73 -2.44
N GLY A 35 7.23 -21.13 -2.38
CA GLY A 35 6.38 -20.96 -1.19
C GLY A 35 5.95 -19.52 -0.88
N LYS A 36 6.26 -18.55 -1.76
CA LYS A 36 5.86 -17.15 -1.60
C LYS A 36 4.54 -16.85 -2.30
N TRP A 37 3.95 -15.71 -1.97
CA TRP A 37 2.80 -15.16 -2.67
C TRP A 37 3.07 -14.96 -4.16
N THR A 38 1.99 -14.98 -4.92
CA THR A 38 1.94 -14.60 -6.35
C THR A 38 1.96 -13.09 -6.54
N ILE A 39 2.24 -12.64 -7.76
CA ILE A 39 2.10 -11.21 -8.12
C ILE A 39 0.67 -10.73 -7.81
N ALA A 40 -0.35 -11.54 -8.12
CA ALA A 40 -1.74 -11.25 -7.78
C ALA A 40 -1.99 -11.00 -6.28
N GLU A 41 -1.49 -11.90 -5.42
CA GLU A 41 -1.64 -11.78 -3.96
C GLU A 41 -0.90 -10.56 -3.40
N VAL A 42 0.26 -10.24 -3.97
CA VAL A 42 1.02 -9.05 -3.60
C VAL A 42 0.30 -7.79 -4.07
N ALA A 43 -0.17 -7.73 -5.31
CA ALA A 43 -0.90 -6.57 -5.80
C ALA A 43 -2.21 -6.35 -5.03
N GLY A 44 -2.95 -7.41 -4.72
CA GLY A 44 -4.24 -7.31 -4.08
C GLY A 44 -4.21 -7.05 -2.56
N HIS A 45 -3.06 -7.15 -1.89
CA HIS A 45 -2.97 -6.76 -0.48
C HIS A 45 -2.81 -5.26 -0.27
N PHE A 46 -2.38 -4.49 -1.27
CA PHE A 46 -2.18 -3.05 -1.10
C PHE A 46 -3.48 -2.29 -0.84
N ALA A 47 -4.53 -2.52 -1.64
CA ALA A 47 -5.75 -1.73 -1.55
C ALA A 47 -6.47 -1.84 -0.18
N PRO A 48 -6.57 -3.03 0.46
CA PRO A 48 -7.09 -3.14 1.82
C PRO A 48 -6.29 -2.33 2.86
N TRP A 49 -4.96 -2.30 2.75
CA TRP A 49 -4.11 -1.51 3.64
C TRP A 49 -4.23 -0.01 3.38
N ASP A 50 -4.27 0.43 2.11
CA ASP A 50 -4.50 1.83 1.77
C ASP A 50 -5.86 2.32 2.28
N ARG A 51 -6.91 1.47 2.17
CA ARG A 51 -8.26 1.76 2.68
C ARG A 51 -8.25 1.89 4.20
N PHE A 52 -7.58 0.96 4.88
CA PHE A 52 -7.41 1.04 6.33
C PHE A 52 -6.69 2.33 6.74
N ILE A 53 -5.64 2.73 6.02
CA ILE A 53 -4.92 3.97 6.30
C ILE A 53 -5.85 5.17 6.12
N LEU A 54 -6.52 5.26 4.98
CA LEU A 54 -7.41 6.37 4.64
C LEU A 54 -8.56 6.53 5.64
N GLU A 55 -9.25 5.44 5.97
CA GLU A 55 -10.51 5.49 6.73
C GLU A 55 -10.30 5.39 8.24
N ARG A 56 -9.23 4.72 8.69
CA ARG A 56 -9.07 4.31 10.10
C ARG A 56 -7.77 4.78 10.75
N ARG A 57 -6.81 5.29 9.97
CA ARG A 57 -5.57 5.88 10.52
C ARG A 57 -5.56 7.39 10.35
N LEU A 58 -5.68 7.87 9.13
CA LEU A 58 -5.48 9.28 8.80
C LEU A 58 -6.35 10.24 9.64
N PRO A 59 -7.64 9.97 9.92
CA PRO A 59 -8.45 10.83 10.76
C PRO A 59 -7.88 11.02 12.18
N TYR A 60 -7.29 9.96 12.76
CA TYR A 60 -6.71 10.00 14.11
C TYR A 60 -5.32 10.64 14.13
N LEU A 61 -4.57 10.48 13.05
CA LEU A 61 -3.24 11.09 12.91
C LEU A 61 -3.31 12.62 12.91
N ILE A 62 -4.40 13.19 12.40
CA ILE A 62 -4.62 14.64 12.34
C ILE A 62 -5.18 15.18 13.67
N VAL A 63 -6.16 14.48 14.26
CA VAL A 63 -6.86 14.95 15.47
C VAL A 63 -6.02 14.77 16.74
N GLY A 64 -5.10 13.81 16.76
CA GLY A 64 -4.26 13.52 17.94
C GLY A 64 -4.98 12.71 19.03
N ASP A 65 -6.12 12.12 18.70
CA ASP A 65 -6.85 11.22 19.58
C ASP A 65 -6.11 9.88 19.76
N PRO A 66 -6.41 9.12 20.84
CA PRO A 66 -5.92 7.77 21.00
C PRO A 66 -6.26 6.94 19.77
N MET A 67 -5.22 6.51 19.05
CA MET A 67 -5.39 5.77 17.81
C MET A 67 -5.96 4.38 18.10
N PRO A 68 -7.01 3.93 17.40
CA PRO A 68 -7.53 2.58 17.57
C PRO A 68 -6.48 1.53 17.21
N GLU A 69 -6.61 0.32 17.75
CA GLU A 69 -5.75 -0.78 17.34
C GLU A 69 -5.88 -1.06 15.83
N GLY A 70 -4.79 -1.48 15.20
CA GLY A 70 -4.82 -1.90 13.81
C GLY A 70 -5.54 -3.24 13.63
N PRO A 71 -5.91 -3.61 12.39
CA PRO A 71 -6.36 -4.96 12.13
C PRO A 71 -5.24 -5.96 12.45
N GLY A 72 -5.61 -7.20 12.77
CA GLY A 72 -4.64 -8.30 12.80
C GLY A 72 -4.01 -8.44 11.42
N ALA A 73 -2.71 -8.16 11.30
CA ALA A 73 -2.02 -8.14 10.02
C ALA A 73 -2.15 -9.48 9.28
N ASP A 74 -2.02 -10.59 10.00
CA ASP A 74 -2.14 -11.94 9.44
C ASP A 74 -3.55 -12.22 8.89
N GLU A 75 -4.59 -11.77 9.59
CA GLU A 75 -5.98 -11.96 9.15
C GLU A 75 -6.28 -11.13 7.90
N LEU A 76 -5.87 -9.85 7.90
CA LEU A 76 -6.06 -8.98 6.74
C LEU A 76 -5.28 -9.48 5.52
N ASN A 77 -4.05 -9.95 5.74
CA ASN A 77 -3.20 -10.50 4.69
C ASN A 77 -3.76 -11.82 4.16
N ALA A 78 -4.22 -12.73 5.01
CA ALA A 78 -4.85 -13.98 4.61
C ALA A 78 -6.15 -13.72 3.81
N GLY A 79 -6.95 -12.75 4.24
CA GLY A 79 -8.13 -12.30 3.51
C GLY A 79 -7.80 -11.72 2.13
N SER A 80 -6.80 -10.85 2.08
CA SER A 80 -6.34 -10.22 0.84
C SER A 80 -5.82 -11.26 -0.15
N ALA A 81 -4.97 -12.19 0.30
CA ALA A 81 -4.42 -13.25 -0.52
C ALA A 81 -5.53 -14.16 -1.07
N ARG A 82 -6.49 -14.58 -0.23
CA ARG A 82 -7.64 -15.39 -0.66
C ARG A 82 -8.45 -14.66 -1.74
N ASN A 83 -8.83 -13.41 -1.50
CA ASN A 83 -9.61 -12.63 -2.47
C ASN A 83 -8.84 -12.42 -3.79
N SER A 84 -7.53 -12.21 -3.71
CA SER A 84 -6.68 -12.00 -4.89
C SER A 84 -6.59 -13.23 -5.79
N ARG A 85 -6.76 -14.44 -5.23
CA ARG A 85 -6.80 -15.69 -6.02
C ARG A 85 -8.07 -15.81 -6.88
N GLU A 86 -9.16 -15.19 -6.45
CA GLU A 86 -10.46 -15.27 -7.12
C GLU A 86 -10.69 -14.08 -8.07
N ARG A 87 -10.17 -12.90 -7.74
CA ARG A 87 -10.34 -11.68 -8.55
C ARG A 87 -9.49 -11.70 -9.81
N SER A 88 -10.00 -11.01 -10.83
CA SER A 88 -9.21 -10.73 -12.03
C SER A 88 -8.09 -9.73 -11.73
N ARG A 89 -7.08 -9.73 -12.60
CA ARG A 89 -6.01 -8.73 -12.56
C ARG A 89 -6.57 -7.32 -12.65
N ASP A 90 -7.42 -7.06 -13.64
CA ASP A 90 -7.87 -5.70 -13.94
C ASP A 90 -8.73 -5.15 -12.79
N GLU A 91 -9.61 -5.97 -12.19
CA GLU A 91 -10.36 -5.57 -10.98
C GLU A 91 -9.42 -5.25 -9.80
N THR A 92 -8.35 -6.02 -9.63
CA THR A 92 -7.37 -5.81 -8.55
C THR A 92 -6.60 -4.52 -8.76
N ILE A 93 -6.16 -4.25 -10.00
CA ILE A 93 -5.47 -3.01 -10.38
C ILE A 93 -6.40 -1.82 -10.19
N ASP A 94 -7.65 -1.91 -10.65
CA ASP A 94 -8.62 -0.82 -10.55
C ASP A 94 -8.96 -0.49 -9.09
N GLU A 95 -9.11 -1.51 -8.23
CA GLU A 95 -9.32 -1.28 -6.79
C GLU A 95 -8.12 -0.57 -6.17
N PHE A 96 -6.90 -1.02 -6.45
CA PHE A 96 -5.68 -0.36 -5.98
C PHE A 96 -5.62 1.09 -6.45
N VAL A 97 -5.76 1.34 -7.76
CA VAL A 97 -5.67 2.69 -8.34
C VAL A 97 -6.72 3.61 -7.72
N SER A 98 -7.94 3.11 -7.54
CA SER A 98 -9.03 3.88 -6.93
C SER A 98 -8.72 4.29 -5.50
N VAL A 99 -8.33 3.35 -4.64
CA VAL A 99 -8.05 3.63 -3.22
C VAL A 99 -6.77 4.45 -3.06
N ARG A 100 -5.71 4.13 -3.80
CA ARG A 100 -4.43 4.86 -3.77
C ARG A 100 -4.61 6.32 -4.18
N ARG A 101 -5.44 6.62 -5.19
CA ARG A 101 -5.76 8.01 -5.58
C ARG A 101 -6.53 8.79 -4.51
N GLN A 102 -7.44 8.13 -3.80
CA GLN A 102 -8.11 8.74 -2.65
C GLN A 102 -7.12 9.05 -1.54
N LEU A 103 -6.20 8.12 -1.25
CA LEU A 103 -5.11 8.35 -0.30
C LEU A 103 -4.22 9.53 -0.74
N ILE A 104 -3.78 9.59 -2.00
CA ILE A 104 -2.99 10.71 -2.53
C ILE A 104 -3.71 12.05 -2.33
N THR A 105 -5.01 12.09 -2.62
CA THR A 105 -5.82 13.30 -2.45
C THR A 105 -5.84 13.73 -0.99
N ALA A 106 -6.12 12.80 -0.07
CA ALA A 106 -6.12 13.08 1.36
C ALA A 106 -4.73 13.55 1.87
N LEU A 107 -3.64 13.01 1.32
CA LEU A 107 -2.28 13.44 1.67
C LEU A 107 -1.94 14.84 1.13
N ARG A 108 -2.43 15.21 -0.05
CA ARG A 108 -2.24 16.56 -0.62
C ARG A 108 -2.96 17.63 0.20
N ASP A 109 -4.08 17.27 0.80
CA ASP A 109 -4.90 18.20 1.59
C ASP A 109 -4.37 18.40 3.02
N LEU A 110 -3.35 17.64 3.43
CA LEU A 110 -2.71 17.81 4.75
C LEU A 110 -1.89 19.12 4.81
N PRO A 111 -2.09 19.96 5.85
CA PRO A 111 -1.23 21.10 6.13
C PRO A 111 0.25 20.69 6.28
N ASP A 112 1.17 21.52 5.77
CA ASP A 112 2.62 21.26 5.85
C ASP A 112 3.12 20.96 7.28
N GLY A 113 2.54 21.63 8.29
CA GLY A 113 2.90 21.44 9.69
C GLY A 113 2.56 20.05 10.24
N ASP A 114 1.54 19.39 9.70
CA ASP A 114 1.08 18.09 10.20
C ASP A 114 2.07 16.97 9.86
N TRP A 115 2.85 17.11 8.78
CA TRP A 115 3.86 16.13 8.39
C TRP A 115 4.97 15.93 9.42
N SER A 116 5.27 16.98 10.18
CA SER A 116 6.24 16.99 11.28
C SER A 116 5.62 16.76 12.66
N ARG A 117 4.29 16.70 12.75
CA ARG A 117 3.59 16.50 14.01
C ARG A 117 3.81 15.09 14.53
N ASP A 118 4.16 14.99 15.81
CA ASP A 118 4.26 13.72 16.50
C ASP A 118 2.87 13.16 16.82
N PHE A 119 2.73 11.85 16.65
CA PHE A 119 1.62 11.08 17.17
C PHE A 119 2.15 9.78 17.80
N GLN A 120 1.25 9.08 18.48
CA GLN A 120 1.54 7.83 19.16
C GLN A 120 0.75 6.67 18.55
N ILE A 121 1.45 5.59 18.22
CA ILE A 121 0.86 4.30 17.85
C ILE A 121 1.33 3.27 18.86
N GLY A 122 0.42 2.81 19.71
CA GLY A 122 0.78 1.93 20.83
C GLY A 122 1.84 2.58 21.72
N LYS A 123 3.04 2.00 21.76
CA LYS A 123 4.19 2.51 22.54
C LYS A 123 5.17 3.35 21.72
N SER A 124 4.96 3.45 20.41
CA SER A 124 5.88 4.13 19.50
C SER A 124 5.41 5.55 19.24
N ARG A 125 6.33 6.52 19.30
CA ARG A 125 6.12 7.91 18.90
C ARG A 125 6.82 8.14 17.56
N MET A 126 6.10 8.71 16.59
CA MET A 126 6.64 8.99 15.27
C MET A 126 5.89 10.15 14.61
N THR A 127 6.43 10.66 13.50
CA THR A 127 5.80 11.68 12.67
C THR A 127 5.13 11.07 11.45
N LEU A 128 4.24 11.83 10.80
CA LEU A 128 3.58 11.41 9.56
C LEU A 128 4.61 11.13 8.46
N GLY A 129 5.62 11.99 8.36
CA GLY A 129 6.72 11.80 7.41
C GLY A 129 7.55 10.54 7.65
N HIS A 130 7.66 10.05 8.89
CA HIS A 130 8.32 8.77 9.20
C HIS A 130 7.41 7.59 8.84
N TYR A 131 6.13 7.67 9.22
CA TYR A 131 5.15 6.62 8.94
C TYR A 131 5.03 6.31 7.45
N PHE A 132 4.86 7.34 6.62
CA PHE A 132 4.77 7.16 5.17
C PHE A 132 6.10 6.80 4.51
N ALA A 133 7.25 7.12 5.12
CA ALA A 133 8.53 6.60 4.65
C ALA A 133 8.59 5.07 4.77
N GLY A 134 8.10 4.50 5.88
CA GLY A 134 7.99 3.05 6.02
C GLY A 134 7.03 2.41 5.00
N MET A 135 5.94 3.10 4.64
CA MET A 135 5.03 2.64 3.58
C MET A 135 5.67 2.65 2.20
N ILE A 136 6.53 3.64 1.91
CA ILE A 136 7.31 3.70 0.66
C ILE A 136 8.29 2.53 0.60
N GLU A 137 9.03 2.28 1.69
CA GLU A 137 9.95 1.15 1.77
C GLU A 137 9.24 -0.19 1.53
N HIS A 138 8.02 -0.33 2.05
CA HIS A 138 7.16 -1.49 1.85
C HIS A 138 6.74 -1.67 0.38
N ASP A 139 6.20 -0.61 -0.25
CA ASP A 139 5.84 -0.64 -1.67
C ASP A 139 7.05 -1.01 -2.54
N GLU A 140 8.17 -0.33 -2.34
CA GLU A 140 9.38 -0.57 -3.11
C GLU A 140 9.93 -1.99 -2.92
N HIS A 141 9.85 -2.53 -1.71
CA HIS A 141 10.23 -3.91 -1.42
C HIS A 141 9.45 -4.88 -2.30
N HIS A 142 8.12 -4.75 -2.36
CA HIS A 142 7.27 -5.60 -3.16
C HIS A 142 7.40 -5.33 -4.66
N PHE A 143 7.59 -4.09 -5.09
CA PHE A 143 7.84 -3.78 -6.50
C PHE A 143 9.14 -4.40 -7.00
N ARG A 144 10.19 -4.44 -6.16
CA ARG A 144 11.41 -5.17 -6.48
C ARG A 144 11.16 -6.67 -6.62
N GLN A 145 10.39 -7.28 -5.71
CA GLN A 145 10.07 -8.71 -5.82
C GLN A 145 9.28 -9.02 -7.09
N ILE A 146 8.30 -8.20 -7.45
CA ILE A 146 7.51 -8.36 -8.68
C ILE A 146 8.41 -8.28 -9.91
N ARG A 147 9.30 -7.26 -9.99
CA ARG A 147 10.25 -7.14 -11.11
C ARG A 147 11.17 -8.35 -11.21
N GLN A 148 11.74 -8.81 -10.08
CA GLN A 148 12.59 -9.99 -10.05
C GLN A 148 11.87 -11.27 -10.53
N ALA A 149 10.60 -11.44 -10.15
CA ALA A 149 9.78 -12.57 -10.59
C ALA A 149 9.49 -12.55 -12.10
N LEU A 150 9.42 -11.36 -12.71
CA LEU A 150 9.23 -11.17 -14.14
C LEU A 150 10.53 -11.30 -14.95
N GLU A 151 11.68 -10.92 -14.37
CA GLU A 151 13.01 -11.01 -15.00
C GLU A 151 13.62 -12.42 -14.95
N SER A 152 13.16 -13.27 -14.03
CA SER A 152 13.64 -14.65 -13.89
C SER A 152 13.03 -15.55 -14.97
N GLU A 153 13.56 -15.45 -16.20
CA GLU A 153 13.40 -16.44 -17.28
C GLU A 153 14.67 -17.29 -17.45
#